data_AF-Q4DG25-F1
#
_entry.id   AF-Q4DG25-F1
#
_cell.length_a   1.000
_cell.length_b   1.000
_cell.length_c   1.000
_cell.angle_alpha   90.00
_cell.angle_beta   90.00
_cell.angle_gamma   90.00
#
_symmetry.space_group_name_H-M   'P 1'
#
loop_
_entity.id
_entity.type
_entity.pdbx_description
1 polymer ?
#
loop_
_entity_poly.entity_id
_entity_poly.type
_entity_poly.pdbx_seq_one_letter_code
_entity_poly.pdbx_strand_id
1 'polypeptide(L)'
;MAREDSEVRVLQDPLTYMRAIHKDAGARWVLGLKPVEDEMEARDKHSEDTFTGTTLFPEVAGRWSKGWLRVPILLGLACLVHLVYVIATGNKRNPLDFPSTEEELWNYSRWQKDGMLGFLKRVRHLWLTSSLTASFTLALSWKFGTAARHFLALCGVGISLLSVMAMIAQFIILWAACGESPISKVEECSVPFVLYWTFSVIRLGGPPLAVWGVGPVLDIIWDSRAWWKILLGLPFFFFTVSVSLWVLNEPVFFGGDDVYQWCGYVTLASWGPLLVLCCRQRRFQLVFVEKTHKE
;
A
#
# COMPACT_ATOMS: atom_id res chain seq x y z
N MET A 1 -51.75 25.03 17.73
CA MET A 1 -51.52 23.81 16.92
C MET A 1 -50.03 23.63 16.79
N ALA A 2 -49.51 22.49 17.23
CA ALA A 2 -48.10 22.15 17.18
C ALA A 2 -47.62 21.87 15.75
N ARG A 3 -46.38 22.26 15.45
CA ARG A 3 -45.41 21.48 14.68
C ARG A 3 -44.02 21.99 15.06
N GLU A 4 -43.42 21.25 15.98
CA GLU A 4 -42.05 21.42 16.48
C GLU A 4 -41.17 20.45 15.70
N ASP A 5 -40.55 20.90 14.61
CA ASP A 5 -39.51 20.12 13.93
C ASP A 5 -38.19 20.40 14.66
N SER A 6 -37.79 19.42 15.46
CA SER A 6 -36.59 19.41 16.29
C SER A 6 -35.32 19.35 15.44
N GLU A 7 -34.57 20.43 15.40
CA GLU A 7 -33.23 20.44 14.82
C GLU A 7 -32.22 19.82 15.81
N VAL A 8 -31.71 18.66 15.42
CA VAL A 8 -30.83 17.79 16.22
C VAL A 8 -29.39 18.30 16.13
N ARG A 9 -28.77 18.66 17.27
CA ARG A 9 -27.33 18.95 17.33
C ARG A 9 -26.52 17.68 17.58
N VAL A 10 -25.64 17.35 16.63
CA VAL A 10 -24.68 16.24 16.71
C VAL A 10 -23.42 16.73 17.44
N LEU A 11 -23.22 16.25 18.68
CA LEU A 11 -22.05 16.56 19.49
C LEU A 11 -20.82 15.78 18.97
N GLN A 12 -19.98 16.46 18.20
CA GLN A 12 -18.70 15.95 17.71
C GLN A 12 -17.58 16.17 18.75
N ASP A 13 -17.49 15.30 19.75
CA ASP A 13 -16.20 15.04 20.40
C ASP A 13 -16.16 13.60 20.96
N PRO A 14 -15.21 12.74 20.54
CA PRO A 14 -15.23 11.30 20.86
C PRO A 14 -14.97 10.97 22.34
N LEU A 15 -14.38 11.88 23.11
CA LEU A 15 -14.14 11.66 24.55
C LEU A 15 -15.41 11.81 25.40
N THR A 16 -16.37 12.63 24.97
CA THR A 16 -17.69 12.77 25.61
C THR A 16 -18.60 11.59 25.28
N TYR A 17 -18.38 10.90 24.16
CA TYR A 17 -19.15 9.71 23.77
C TYR A 17 -19.07 8.58 24.81
N MET A 18 -17.92 8.37 25.45
CA MET A 18 -17.76 7.36 26.50
C MET A 18 -18.44 7.74 27.83
N ARG A 19 -18.53 9.03 28.17
CA ARG A 19 -19.21 9.47 29.39
C ARG A 19 -20.73 9.49 29.24
N ALA A 20 -21.24 9.89 28.08
CA ALA A 20 -22.68 10.02 27.86
C ALA A 20 -23.44 8.68 27.82
N ILE A 21 -22.77 7.57 27.51
CA ILE A 21 -23.39 6.23 27.59
C ILE A 21 -23.67 5.85 29.06
N HIS A 22 -22.96 6.42 30.03
CA HIS A 22 -23.27 6.28 31.45
C HIS A 22 -24.36 7.27 31.86
N LYS A 23 -25.61 6.91 31.52
CA LYS A 23 -26.87 7.21 32.22
C LYS A 23 -26.99 8.58 32.92
N ASP A 24 -27.86 9.43 32.37
CA ASP A 24 -28.79 10.23 33.18
C ASP A 24 -30.21 10.08 32.65
N ALA A 25 -31.07 9.46 33.46
CA ALA A 25 -32.43 9.03 33.12
C ALA A 25 -33.47 10.17 33.10
N GLY A 26 -33.10 11.38 32.68
CA GLY A 26 -33.92 12.59 32.88
C GLY A 26 -34.00 13.60 31.73
N ALA A 27 -33.34 13.39 30.59
CA ALA A 27 -33.29 14.40 29.53
C ALA A 27 -34.55 14.40 28.64
N ARG A 28 -35.63 15.02 29.14
CA ARG A 28 -36.78 15.49 28.34
C ARG A 28 -36.39 16.80 27.66
N TRP A 29 -36.31 16.79 26.35
CA TRP A 29 -36.05 17.96 25.51
C TRP A 29 -37.40 18.69 25.32
N VAL A 30 -37.55 19.89 25.89
CA VAL A 30 -38.75 20.73 25.76
C VAL A 30 -38.39 22.09 25.17
N LEU A 31 -39.28 22.56 24.31
CA LEU A 31 -39.21 23.73 23.43
C LEU A 31 -39.48 25.09 24.06
N GLY A 32 -39.07 26.14 23.33
CA GLY A 32 -39.62 27.49 23.52
C GLY A 32 -38.82 28.72 23.07
N LEU A 33 -37.73 28.64 22.29
CA LEU A 33 -36.92 29.83 21.99
C LEU A 33 -36.76 30.08 20.47
N LYS A 34 -37.35 31.19 20.02
CA LYS A 34 -37.26 31.78 18.68
C LYS A 34 -35.80 32.12 18.31
N PRO A 35 -35.39 31.94 17.04
CA PRO A 35 -34.04 32.25 16.58
C PRO A 35 -33.82 33.77 16.53
N VAL A 36 -32.74 34.22 17.18
CA VAL A 36 -32.22 35.58 17.07
C VAL A 36 -31.37 35.62 15.80
N GLU A 37 -31.94 36.13 14.70
CA GLU A 37 -31.24 36.27 13.41
C GLU A 37 -30.20 37.41 13.40
N ASP A 38 -30.08 38.22 14.46
CA ASP A 38 -29.17 39.38 14.47
C ASP A 38 -27.74 39.09 15.01
N GLU A 39 -27.44 37.87 15.47
CA GLU A 39 -26.07 37.54 15.94
C GLU A 39 -25.24 36.70 14.96
N MET A 40 -25.85 36.14 13.90
CA MET A 40 -25.11 35.29 12.95
C MET A 40 -24.29 36.09 11.92
N GLU A 41 -24.75 37.26 11.48
CA GLU A 41 -23.97 38.10 10.56
C GLU A 41 -22.74 38.74 11.24
N ALA A 42 -22.79 38.96 12.55
CA ALA A 42 -21.66 39.50 13.30
C ALA A 42 -20.56 38.45 13.57
N ARG A 43 -20.91 37.16 13.63
CA ARG A 43 -19.96 36.09 13.95
C ARG A 43 -19.24 35.53 12.73
N ASP A 44 -19.86 35.56 11.55
CA ASP A 44 -19.20 35.11 10.32
C ASP A 44 -18.06 36.04 9.89
N LYS A 45 -18.17 37.36 10.12
CA LYS A 45 -17.05 38.28 9.84
C LYS A 45 -15.88 38.22 10.83
N HIS A 46 -16.04 37.55 11.97
CA HIS A 46 -14.99 37.44 12.98
C HIS A 46 -14.39 36.03 13.10
N SER A 47 -14.78 35.09 12.24
CA SER A 47 -14.27 33.72 12.25
C SER A 47 -13.47 33.32 11.00
N GLU A 48 -13.32 34.21 10.02
CA GLU A 48 -12.36 34.00 8.91
C GLU A 48 -10.89 34.19 9.34
N ASP A 49 -10.65 34.83 10.49
CA ASP A 49 -9.29 34.94 11.03
C ASP A 49 -9.03 33.80 12.02
N THR A 50 -8.15 32.88 11.62
CA THR A 50 -7.40 31.95 12.48
C THR A 50 -8.19 30.84 13.21
N PHE A 51 -8.88 29.97 12.47
CA PHE A 51 -9.10 28.59 12.96
C PHE A 51 -7.84 27.74 12.74
N THR A 52 -6.76 28.06 13.46
CA THR A 52 -5.70 27.11 13.76
C THR A 52 -6.28 26.06 14.70
N GLY A 53 -6.99 25.08 14.13
CA GLY A 53 -7.49 23.91 14.84
C GLY A 53 -6.34 23.13 15.45
N THR A 54 -6.07 23.41 16.72
CA THR A 54 -5.24 22.63 17.63
C THR A 54 -5.89 21.26 17.80
N THR A 55 -5.56 20.32 16.90
CA THR A 55 -5.93 18.92 17.07
C THR A 55 -5.31 18.38 18.35
N LEU A 56 -6.16 17.79 19.19
CA LEU A 56 -5.95 17.28 20.55
C LEU A 56 -5.01 16.05 20.63
N PHE A 57 -3.87 16.09 19.93
CA PHE A 57 -2.75 15.19 20.16
C PHE A 57 -1.57 16.03 20.68
N PRO A 58 -1.18 15.88 21.95
CA PRO A 58 -0.11 16.69 22.54
C PRO A 58 1.19 16.51 21.75
N GLU A 59 1.97 17.59 21.73
CA GLU A 59 3.22 17.84 20.99
C GLU A 59 4.37 16.84 21.24
N VAL A 60 4.15 15.53 21.05
CA VAL A 60 5.24 14.58 20.79
C VAL A 60 5.86 14.86 19.39
N ALA A 61 5.31 15.84 18.65
CA ALA A 61 5.71 16.28 17.31
C ALA A 61 7.07 17.02 17.24
N GLY A 62 7.62 17.53 18.35
CA GLY A 62 8.83 18.37 18.32
C GLY A 62 10.10 17.67 17.81
N ARG A 63 10.30 16.38 18.13
CA ARG A 63 11.53 15.65 17.77
C ARG A 63 11.39 14.76 16.53
N TRP A 64 10.16 14.38 16.17
CA TRP A 64 9.88 13.47 15.05
C TRP A 64 9.53 14.19 13.73
N SER A 65 9.31 15.51 13.76
CA SER A 65 8.99 16.30 12.57
C SER A 65 10.10 16.26 11.50
N LYS A 66 11.37 16.25 11.91
CA LYS A 66 12.55 16.21 11.01
C LYS A 66 12.83 14.84 10.37
N GLY A 67 11.90 13.89 10.45
CA GLY A 67 12.19 12.54 9.97
C GLY A 67 11.05 11.57 9.81
N TRP A 68 9.81 12.04 9.77
CA TRP A 68 8.67 11.13 9.78
C TRP A 68 8.60 10.17 8.58
N LEU A 69 9.18 10.56 7.43
CA LEU A 69 9.35 9.75 6.22
C LEU A 69 10.72 9.05 6.11
N ARG A 70 11.59 9.09 7.12
CA ARG A 70 12.95 8.49 7.03
C ARG A 70 12.91 7.00 6.70
N VAL A 71 12.04 6.24 7.39
CA VAL A 71 11.92 4.79 7.19
C VAL A 71 11.49 4.44 5.76
N PRO A 72 10.37 4.97 5.22
CA PRO A 72 10.00 4.68 3.84
C PRO A 72 11.03 5.20 2.84
N ILE A 73 11.72 6.32 3.10
CA ILE A 73 12.78 6.81 2.21
C ILE A 73 13.96 5.83 2.14
N LEU A 74 14.45 5.34 3.29
CA LEU A 74 15.57 4.40 3.33
C LEU A 74 15.21 3.06 2.66
N LEU A 75 14.00 2.55 2.92
CA LEU A 75 13.52 1.31 2.29
C LEU A 75 13.32 1.49 0.79
N GLY A 76 12.78 2.64 0.35
CA GLY A 76 12.60 2.95 -1.06
C GLY A 76 13.93 3.14 -1.79
N LEU A 77 14.91 3.79 -1.16
CA LEU A 77 16.25 3.91 -1.73
C LEU A 77 16.89 2.54 -1.91
N ALA A 78 16.79 1.67 -0.91
CA ALA A 78 17.27 0.30 -1.01
C ALA A 78 16.54 -0.48 -2.12
N CYS A 79 15.22 -0.31 -2.28
CA CYS A 79 14.46 -0.89 -3.39
C CYS A 79 15.01 -0.43 -4.74
N LEU A 80 15.23 0.87 -4.93
CA LEU A 80 15.73 1.42 -6.18
C LEU A 80 17.15 0.96 -6.49
N VAL A 81 18.05 0.96 -5.51
CA VAL A 81 19.42 0.44 -5.68
C VAL A 81 19.39 -1.03 -6.08
N HIS A 82 18.56 -1.84 -5.43
CA HIS A 82 18.39 -3.24 -5.79
C HIS A 82 17.82 -3.40 -7.21
N LEU A 83 16.83 -2.59 -7.59
CA LEU A 83 16.22 -2.62 -8.92
C LEU A 83 17.24 -2.23 -10.01
N VAL A 84 18.04 -1.18 -9.79
CA VAL A 84 19.14 -0.80 -10.68
C VAL A 84 20.12 -1.94 -10.84
N TYR A 85 20.49 -2.61 -9.75
CA TYR A 85 21.39 -3.77 -9.80
C TYR A 85 20.80 -4.90 -10.66
N VAL A 86 19.53 -5.24 -10.46
CA VAL A 86 18.85 -6.28 -11.26
C VAL A 86 18.84 -5.92 -12.76
N ILE A 87 18.47 -4.67 -13.08
CA ILE A 87 18.46 -4.17 -14.47
C ILE A 87 19.87 -4.21 -15.07
N ALA A 88 20.89 -3.75 -14.32
CA ALA A 88 22.28 -3.72 -14.78
C ALA A 88 22.87 -5.12 -15.01
N THR A 89 22.44 -6.13 -14.26
CA THR A 89 22.84 -7.53 -14.50
C THR A 89 22.23 -8.12 -15.77
N GLY A 90 21.26 -7.47 -16.41
CA GLY A 90 20.65 -7.92 -17.65
C GLY A 90 19.72 -9.13 -17.49
N ASN A 91 19.40 -9.53 -16.25
CA ASN A 91 18.45 -10.60 -15.98
C ASN A 91 17.04 -10.14 -16.36
N LYS A 92 16.56 -10.59 -17.52
CA LYS A 92 15.22 -10.24 -18.02
C LYS A 92 14.11 -10.75 -17.11
N ARG A 93 14.22 -11.99 -16.63
CA ARG A 93 13.24 -12.64 -15.75
C ARG A 93 13.95 -13.57 -14.78
N ASN A 94 13.63 -13.46 -13.48
CA ASN A 94 14.04 -14.50 -12.53
C ASN A 94 13.04 -15.67 -12.63
N PRO A 95 13.50 -16.92 -12.71
CA PRO A 95 12.60 -18.09 -12.71
C PRO A 95 11.72 -18.18 -11.45
N LEU A 96 12.11 -17.57 -10.32
CA LEU A 96 11.27 -17.48 -9.11
C LEU A 96 10.15 -16.44 -9.19
N ASP A 97 10.22 -15.51 -10.14
CA ASP A 97 9.17 -14.51 -10.33
C ASP A 97 8.05 -15.07 -11.19
N PHE A 98 8.37 -15.54 -12.39
CA PHE A 98 7.39 -16.15 -13.28
C PHE A 98 8.05 -17.33 -14.00
N PRO A 99 7.98 -18.54 -13.41
CA PRO A 99 8.51 -19.73 -14.05
C PRO A 99 7.71 -20.05 -15.31
N SER A 100 8.40 -20.44 -16.38
CA SER A 100 7.72 -20.90 -17.60
C SER A 100 7.20 -22.33 -17.48
N THR A 101 7.92 -23.15 -16.72
CA THR A 101 7.58 -24.55 -16.48
C THR A 101 7.79 -24.91 -15.01
N GLU A 102 7.22 -26.04 -14.57
CA GLU A 102 7.37 -26.50 -13.19
C GLU A 102 8.83 -26.87 -12.86
N GLU A 103 9.56 -27.41 -13.84
CA GLU A 103 10.93 -27.89 -13.67
C GLU A 103 11.92 -26.76 -13.34
N GLU A 104 11.65 -25.53 -13.77
CA GLU A 104 12.44 -24.36 -13.38
C GLU A 104 12.45 -24.16 -11.86
N LEU A 105 11.33 -24.47 -11.18
CA LEU A 105 11.18 -24.33 -9.74
C LEU A 105 11.88 -25.46 -8.96
N TRP A 106 12.08 -26.63 -9.55
CA TRP A 106 12.75 -27.76 -8.90
C TRP A 106 14.21 -27.46 -8.54
N ASN A 107 14.85 -26.56 -9.28
CA ASN A 107 16.19 -26.09 -8.94
C ASN A 107 16.18 -25.28 -7.64
N TYR A 108 15.06 -24.64 -7.28
CA TYR A 108 14.93 -23.74 -6.13
C TYR A 108 14.21 -24.35 -4.93
N SER A 109 13.49 -25.44 -5.13
CA SER A 109 12.89 -26.21 -4.06
C SER A 109 13.95 -26.78 -3.12
N ARG A 110 13.54 -27.08 -1.88
CA ARG A 110 14.41 -27.68 -0.89
C ARG A 110 14.61 -29.16 -1.23
N TRP A 111 15.86 -29.58 -1.40
CA TRP A 111 16.20 -31.00 -1.47
C TRP A 111 16.34 -31.55 -0.05
N GLN A 112 16.09 -32.83 0.19
CA GLN A 112 16.10 -33.43 1.53
C GLN A 112 17.44 -33.23 2.26
N LYS A 113 18.54 -33.13 1.50
CA LYS A 113 19.90 -32.84 1.98
C LYS A 113 20.15 -31.36 2.30
N ASP A 114 19.31 -30.46 1.81
CA ASP A 114 19.46 -29.02 2.03
C ASP A 114 19.02 -28.64 3.45
N GLY A 115 19.95 -28.02 4.19
CA GLY A 115 19.62 -27.30 5.42
C GLY A 115 18.87 -26.00 5.14
N MET A 116 18.17 -25.47 6.15
CA MET A 116 17.39 -24.22 6.06
C MET A 116 18.20 -23.05 5.48
N LEU A 117 19.46 -22.90 5.91
CA LEU A 117 20.35 -21.83 5.40
C LEU A 117 20.70 -22.00 3.92
N GLY A 118 20.91 -23.24 3.46
CA GLY A 118 21.19 -23.55 2.06
C GLY A 118 20.02 -23.18 1.17
N PHE A 119 18.80 -23.54 1.60
CA PHE A 119 17.56 -23.14 0.96
C PHE A 119 17.42 -21.61 0.91
N LEU A 120 17.45 -20.91 2.06
CA LEU A 120 17.29 -19.45 2.11
C LEU A 120 18.31 -18.69 1.26
N LYS A 121 19.52 -19.22 1.10
CA LYS A 121 20.54 -18.66 0.21
C LYS A 121 20.16 -18.84 -1.26
N ARG A 122 19.58 -19.97 -1.63
CA ARG A 122 19.13 -20.28 -3.00
C ARG A 122 17.97 -19.41 -3.43
N VAL A 123 16.97 -19.26 -2.56
CA VAL A 123 15.79 -18.38 -2.77
C VAL A 123 16.03 -16.94 -2.31
N ARG A 124 17.29 -16.51 -2.21
CA ARG A 124 17.67 -15.17 -1.73
C ARG A 124 17.02 -14.04 -2.52
N HIS A 125 16.98 -14.17 -3.83
CA HIS A 125 16.39 -13.15 -4.69
C HIS A 125 14.90 -12.93 -4.35
N LEU A 126 14.15 -14.00 -4.10
CA LEU A 126 12.72 -13.94 -3.80
C LEU A 126 12.44 -13.18 -2.50
N TRP A 127 13.07 -13.55 -1.37
CA TRP A 127 12.80 -12.81 -0.12
C TRP A 127 13.41 -11.42 -0.16
N LEU A 128 14.61 -11.23 -0.72
CA LEU A 128 15.27 -9.93 -0.67
C LEU A 128 14.47 -8.87 -1.42
N THR A 129 14.05 -9.17 -2.66
CA THR A 129 13.20 -8.27 -3.46
C THR A 129 11.85 -8.01 -2.79
N SER A 130 11.18 -9.08 -2.38
CA SER A 130 9.79 -9.02 -1.93
C SER A 130 9.65 -8.42 -0.54
N SER A 131 10.54 -8.77 0.40
CA SER A 131 10.54 -8.16 1.74
C SER A 131 10.87 -6.67 1.67
N LEU A 132 11.80 -6.27 0.80
CA LEU A 132 12.20 -4.88 0.65
C LEU A 132 11.09 -4.03 0.04
N THR A 133 10.49 -4.50 -1.07
CA THR A 133 9.37 -3.80 -1.72
C THR A 133 8.10 -3.80 -0.86
N ALA A 134 7.75 -4.91 -0.22
CA ALA A 134 6.59 -4.96 0.65
C ALA A 134 6.75 -4.07 1.90
N SER A 135 7.93 -4.06 2.52
CA SER A 135 8.18 -3.18 3.68
C SER A 135 8.20 -1.71 3.30
N PHE A 136 8.78 -1.35 2.15
CA PHE A 136 8.73 0.02 1.61
C PHE A 136 7.27 0.48 1.41
N THR A 137 6.49 -0.31 0.68
CA THR A 137 5.11 0.06 0.33
C THR A 137 4.17 0.04 1.52
N LEU A 138 4.38 -0.85 2.48
CA LEU A 138 3.67 -0.86 3.76
C LEU A 138 3.98 0.43 4.54
N ALA A 139 5.26 0.76 4.70
CA ALA A 139 5.67 1.95 5.43
C ALA A 139 5.15 3.24 4.76
N LEU A 140 5.21 3.32 3.43
CA LEU A 140 4.73 4.46 2.66
C LEU A 140 3.20 4.63 2.80
N SER A 141 2.45 3.56 2.51
CA SER A 141 0.99 3.52 2.58
C SER A 141 0.49 3.82 3.98
N TRP A 142 1.14 3.28 5.01
CA TRP A 142 0.81 3.57 6.40
C TRP A 142 1.01 5.05 6.72
N LYS A 143 2.15 5.63 6.35
CA LYS A 143 2.47 7.04 6.67
C LYS A 143 1.51 8.00 5.96
N PHE A 144 1.35 7.88 4.64
CA PHE A 144 0.45 8.74 3.89
C PHE A 144 -1.02 8.48 4.24
N GLY A 145 -1.43 7.21 4.36
CA GLY A 145 -2.79 6.83 4.69
C GLY A 145 -3.23 7.33 6.07
N THR A 146 -2.39 7.21 7.10
CA THR A 146 -2.73 7.68 8.46
C THR A 146 -2.74 9.21 8.58
N ALA A 147 -1.85 9.91 7.88
CA ALA A 147 -1.83 11.38 7.92
C ALA A 147 -2.92 12.04 7.07
N ALA A 148 -3.27 11.41 5.95
CA ALA A 148 -4.34 11.89 5.09
C ALA A 148 -5.71 11.35 5.48
N ARG A 149 -5.78 10.38 6.41
CA ARG A 149 -6.99 9.60 6.71
C ARG A 149 -7.73 9.13 5.45
N HIS A 150 -6.97 8.75 4.43
CA HIS A 150 -7.49 8.42 3.11
C HIS A 150 -7.61 6.91 2.95
N PHE A 151 -8.82 6.44 2.66
CA PHE A 151 -9.13 5.01 2.60
C PHE A 151 -8.25 4.25 1.59
N LEU A 152 -8.14 4.71 0.34
CA LEU A 152 -7.35 4.02 -0.69
C LEU A 152 -5.86 3.93 -0.33
N ALA A 153 -5.32 4.96 0.32
CA ALA A 153 -3.92 4.94 0.75
C ALA A 153 -3.71 3.95 1.91
N LEU A 154 -4.72 3.77 2.78
CA LEU A 154 -4.71 2.73 3.81
C LEU A 154 -4.90 1.32 3.24
N CYS A 155 -5.66 1.16 2.14
CA CYS A 155 -5.76 -0.13 1.44
C CYS A 155 -4.39 -0.66 0.98
N GLY A 156 -3.46 0.24 0.64
CA GLY A 156 -2.07 -0.12 0.31
C GLY A 156 -1.38 -0.93 1.42
N VAL A 157 -1.71 -0.69 2.70
CA VAL A 157 -1.21 -1.50 3.82
C VAL A 157 -1.67 -2.95 3.73
N GLY A 158 -2.96 -3.16 3.47
CA GLY A 158 -3.53 -4.51 3.29
C GLY A 158 -2.91 -5.23 2.09
N ILE A 159 -2.71 -4.53 0.98
CA ILE A 159 -2.07 -5.08 -0.22
C ILE A 159 -0.61 -5.46 0.05
N SER A 160 0.15 -4.63 0.76
CA SER A 160 1.53 -4.96 1.14
C SER A 160 1.58 -6.18 2.07
N LEU A 161 0.64 -6.31 3.01
CA LEU A 161 0.53 -7.51 3.85
C LEU A 161 0.19 -8.75 3.02
N LEU A 162 -0.71 -8.65 2.05
CA LEU A 162 -1.01 -9.75 1.11
C LEU A 162 0.21 -10.17 0.31
N SER A 163 1.04 -9.21 -0.14
CA SER A 163 2.31 -9.51 -0.82
C SER A 163 3.29 -10.26 0.10
N VAL A 164 3.39 -9.90 1.38
CA VAL A 164 4.20 -10.64 2.37
C VAL A 164 3.64 -12.06 2.56
N MET A 165 2.33 -12.21 2.69
CA MET A 165 1.70 -13.52 2.84
C MET A 165 1.92 -14.41 1.61
N ALA A 166 1.82 -13.84 0.41
CA ALA A 166 2.10 -14.55 -0.84
C ALA A 166 3.57 -15.00 -0.91
N MET A 167 4.51 -14.15 -0.50
CA MET A 167 5.92 -14.51 -0.37
C MET A 167 6.13 -15.69 0.61
N ILE A 168 5.51 -15.64 1.79
CA ILE A 168 5.57 -16.74 2.78
C ILE A 168 4.97 -18.02 2.21
N ALA A 169 3.83 -17.94 1.53
CA ALA A 169 3.19 -19.10 0.90
C ALA A 169 4.10 -19.72 -0.17
N GLN A 170 4.78 -18.92 -0.99
CA GLN A 170 5.76 -19.42 -1.96
C GLN A 170 6.96 -20.09 -1.29
N PHE A 171 7.44 -19.56 -0.16
CA PHE A 171 8.46 -20.23 0.63
C PHE A 171 8.01 -21.61 1.10
N ILE A 172 6.80 -21.71 1.64
CA ILE A 172 6.23 -22.98 2.12
C ILE A 172 6.09 -23.96 0.96
N ILE A 173 5.59 -23.50 -0.19
CA ILE A 173 5.46 -24.32 -1.41
C ILE A 173 6.83 -24.88 -1.81
N LEU A 174 7.85 -24.04 -1.99
CA LEU A 174 9.18 -24.49 -2.41
C LEU A 174 9.87 -25.36 -1.35
N TRP A 175 9.56 -25.14 -0.07
CA TRP A 175 10.09 -25.93 1.02
C TRP A 175 9.50 -27.34 1.09
N ALA A 176 8.21 -27.47 0.77
CA ALA A 176 7.46 -28.74 0.85
C ALA A 176 7.36 -29.47 -0.50
N ALA A 177 7.85 -28.88 -1.59
CA ALA A 177 7.65 -29.39 -2.95
C ALA A 177 8.35 -30.73 -3.24
N CYS A 178 9.54 -30.95 -2.69
CA CYS A 178 10.35 -32.13 -2.98
C CYS A 178 10.46 -33.04 -1.76
N GLY A 179 10.34 -34.33 -2.00
CA GLY A 179 10.46 -35.36 -0.98
C GLY A 179 10.75 -36.72 -1.61
N GLU A 180 11.08 -37.69 -0.76
CA GLU A 180 11.28 -39.05 -1.20
C GLU A 180 9.93 -39.67 -1.59
N SER A 181 9.80 -40.05 -2.86
CA SER A 181 8.60 -40.71 -3.35
C SER A 181 8.41 -42.05 -2.64
N PRO A 182 7.21 -42.33 -2.08
CA PRO A 182 6.95 -43.62 -1.45
C PRO A 182 7.04 -44.78 -2.44
N ILE A 183 6.89 -44.49 -3.74
CA ILE A 183 6.81 -45.48 -4.83
C ILE A 183 8.19 -45.72 -5.46
N SER A 184 8.87 -44.66 -5.94
CA SER A 184 10.13 -44.83 -6.67
C SER A 184 11.37 -44.87 -5.76
N LYS A 185 11.25 -44.44 -4.49
CA LYS A 185 12.40 -44.15 -3.60
C LYS A 185 13.40 -43.16 -4.19
N VAL A 186 12.97 -42.40 -5.20
CA VAL A 186 13.71 -41.28 -5.77
C VAL A 186 13.10 -39.99 -5.24
N GLU A 187 13.94 -38.97 -5.10
CA GLU A 187 13.48 -37.63 -4.76
C GLU A 187 12.68 -37.06 -5.92
N GLU A 188 11.38 -36.90 -5.72
CA GLU A 188 10.44 -36.37 -6.69
C GLU A 188 9.94 -35.02 -6.19
N CYS A 189 9.73 -34.09 -7.13
CA CYS A 189 9.23 -32.77 -6.84
C CYS A 189 7.84 -32.62 -7.45
N SER A 190 6.89 -32.14 -6.65
CA SER A 190 5.57 -31.76 -7.10
C SER A 190 5.27 -30.37 -6.58
N VAL A 191 5.29 -29.39 -7.47
CA VAL A 191 5.00 -28.00 -7.12
C VAL A 191 3.59 -27.68 -7.60
N PRO A 192 2.67 -27.18 -6.73
CA PRO A 192 1.40 -26.65 -7.18
C PRO A 192 1.61 -25.38 -8.03
N PHE A 193 1.91 -25.57 -9.32
CA PHE A 193 2.42 -24.55 -10.24
C PHE A 193 1.49 -23.34 -10.38
N VAL A 194 0.20 -23.60 -10.62
CA VAL A 194 -0.82 -22.54 -10.76
C VAL A 194 -0.90 -21.69 -9.49
N LEU A 195 -0.89 -22.33 -8.32
CA LEU A 195 -0.93 -21.64 -7.03
C LEU A 195 0.32 -20.79 -6.83
N TYR A 196 1.51 -21.34 -7.11
CA TYR A 196 2.77 -20.58 -7.06
C TYR A 196 2.70 -19.35 -7.96
N TRP A 197 2.21 -19.50 -9.18
CA TRP A 197 2.08 -18.43 -10.17
C TRP A 197 1.10 -17.33 -9.71
N THR A 198 -0.06 -17.69 -9.15
CA THR A 198 -0.99 -16.71 -8.58
C THR A 198 -0.38 -15.92 -7.41
N PHE A 199 0.41 -16.57 -6.56
CA PHE A 199 1.13 -15.87 -5.50
C PHE A 199 2.24 -14.97 -6.05
N SER A 200 2.88 -15.31 -7.16
CA SER A 200 3.84 -14.41 -7.82
C SER A 200 3.18 -13.13 -8.29
N VAL A 201 1.98 -13.21 -8.87
CA VAL A 201 1.20 -12.05 -9.30
C VAL A 201 0.92 -11.13 -8.10
N ILE A 202 0.46 -11.68 -6.98
CA ILE A 202 0.17 -10.91 -5.76
C ILE A 202 1.44 -10.32 -5.16
N ARG A 203 2.52 -11.11 -5.09
CA ARG A 203 3.82 -10.71 -4.53
C ARG A 203 4.42 -9.52 -5.28
N LEU A 204 4.45 -9.58 -6.60
CA LEU A 204 5.10 -8.58 -7.45
C LEU A 204 4.17 -7.42 -7.86
N GLY A 205 2.89 -7.70 -8.10
CA GLY A 205 1.90 -6.68 -8.46
C GLY A 205 1.36 -5.89 -7.27
N GLY A 206 1.38 -6.48 -6.08
CA GLY A 206 0.93 -5.84 -4.85
C GLY A 206 1.66 -4.53 -4.52
N PRO A 207 3.01 -4.49 -4.47
CA PRO A 207 3.73 -3.28 -4.11
C PRO A 207 3.46 -2.09 -5.08
N PRO A 208 3.54 -2.23 -6.41
CA PRO A 208 3.12 -1.19 -7.34
C PRO A 208 1.68 -0.70 -7.10
N LEU A 209 0.74 -1.63 -6.87
CA LEU A 209 -0.66 -1.30 -6.59
C LEU A 209 -0.82 -0.53 -5.26
N ALA A 210 -0.06 -0.90 -4.24
CA ALA A 210 -0.05 -0.20 -2.95
C ALA A 210 0.48 1.24 -3.08
N VAL A 211 1.56 1.44 -3.86
CA VAL A 211 2.09 2.79 -4.14
C VAL A 211 1.10 3.61 -4.96
N TRP A 212 0.42 3.00 -5.94
CA TRP A 212 -0.62 3.67 -6.70
C TRP A 212 -1.76 4.20 -5.80
N GLY A 213 -2.12 3.46 -4.75
CA GLY A 213 -3.11 3.89 -3.75
C GLY A 213 -2.75 5.18 -3.00
N VAL A 214 -1.46 5.54 -2.95
CA VAL A 214 -0.96 6.80 -2.37
C VAL A 214 -1.06 7.97 -3.36
N GLY A 215 -1.17 7.71 -4.66
CA GLY A 215 -1.22 8.72 -5.72
C GLY A 215 -2.23 9.85 -5.50
N PRO A 216 -3.51 9.57 -5.19
CA PRO A 216 -4.52 10.62 -4.97
C PRO A 216 -4.17 11.57 -3.81
N VAL A 217 -3.51 11.06 -2.77
CA VAL A 217 -3.08 11.88 -1.63
C VAL A 217 -1.96 12.83 -2.07
N LEU A 218 -1.02 12.36 -2.88
CA LEU A 218 0.06 13.19 -3.43
C LEU A 218 -0.44 14.26 -4.38
N ASP A 219 -1.41 13.92 -5.23
CA ASP A 219 -2.02 14.87 -6.16
C ASP A 219 -2.65 16.06 -5.42
N ILE A 220 -3.22 15.84 -4.25
CA ILE A 220 -3.83 16.89 -3.41
C ILE A 220 -2.75 17.71 -2.68
N ILE A 221 -1.75 17.05 -2.08
CA ILE A 221 -0.70 17.74 -1.31
C ILE A 221 0.15 18.64 -2.21
N TRP A 222 0.40 18.21 -3.44
CA TRP A 222 1.26 18.90 -4.40
C TRP A 222 0.49 19.60 -5.51
N ASP A 223 -0.84 19.75 -5.37
CA ASP A 223 -1.72 20.45 -6.30
C ASP A 223 -1.50 20.06 -7.78
N SER A 224 -1.43 18.76 -8.05
CA SER A 224 -1.01 18.20 -9.34
C SER A 224 -2.13 17.47 -10.09
N ARG A 225 -3.39 17.73 -9.71
CA ARG A 225 -4.65 17.20 -10.28
C ARG A 225 -4.73 15.67 -10.33
N ALA A 226 -3.98 15.04 -11.24
CA ALA A 226 -3.97 13.59 -11.46
C ALA A 226 -2.59 13.04 -11.87
N TRP A 227 -1.54 13.86 -11.83
CA TRP A 227 -0.22 13.50 -12.34
C TRP A 227 0.38 12.32 -11.57
N TRP A 228 0.31 12.31 -10.24
CA TRP A 228 0.86 11.24 -9.41
C TRP A 228 0.04 9.97 -9.50
N LYS A 229 -1.29 10.08 -9.56
CA LYS A 229 -2.14 8.92 -9.81
C LYS A 229 -1.78 8.22 -11.12
N ILE A 230 -1.49 8.99 -12.18
CA ILE A 230 -1.06 8.41 -13.47
C ILE A 230 0.35 7.84 -13.35
N LEU A 231 1.32 8.63 -12.90
CA LEU A 231 2.73 8.25 -12.84
C LEU A 231 2.97 6.99 -11.99
N LEU A 232 2.29 6.88 -10.84
CA LEU A 232 2.40 5.72 -9.94
C LEU A 232 1.54 4.53 -10.36
N GLY A 233 0.55 4.75 -11.23
CA GLY A 233 -0.24 3.67 -11.83
C GLY A 233 0.49 2.96 -12.97
N LEU A 234 1.43 3.64 -13.65
CA LEU A 234 2.16 3.08 -14.78
C LEU A 234 2.92 1.78 -14.44
N PRO A 235 3.70 1.67 -13.34
CA PRO A 235 4.34 0.40 -12.97
C PRO A 235 3.36 -0.77 -12.89
N PHE A 236 2.21 -0.57 -12.25
CA PHE A 236 1.20 -1.61 -12.13
C PHE A 236 0.59 -1.97 -13.50
N PHE A 237 0.36 -0.98 -14.36
CA PHE A 237 -0.13 -1.21 -15.72
C PHE A 237 0.86 -2.02 -16.59
N PHE A 238 2.14 -1.67 -16.60
CA PHE A 238 3.14 -2.45 -17.34
C PHE A 238 3.28 -3.87 -16.79
N PHE A 239 3.17 -4.03 -15.47
CA PHE A 239 3.14 -5.33 -14.83
C PHE A 239 1.94 -6.17 -15.31
N THR A 240 0.72 -5.64 -15.29
CA THR A 240 -0.48 -6.39 -15.74
C THR A 240 -0.41 -6.76 -17.21
N VAL A 241 0.14 -5.90 -18.08
CA VAL A 241 0.38 -6.22 -19.49
C VAL A 241 1.38 -7.36 -19.63
N SER A 242 2.50 -7.32 -18.89
CA SER A 242 3.52 -8.38 -18.91
C SER A 242 2.95 -9.74 -18.50
N VAL A 243 2.19 -9.75 -17.40
CA VAL A 243 1.51 -10.94 -16.88
C VAL A 243 0.50 -11.49 -17.88
N SER A 244 -0.28 -10.62 -18.53
CA SER A 244 -1.24 -11.03 -19.56
C SER A 244 -0.55 -11.66 -20.77
N LEU A 245 0.58 -11.10 -21.22
CA LEU A 245 1.37 -11.65 -22.33
C LEU A 245 1.93 -13.04 -22.02
N TRP A 246 2.39 -13.27 -20.78
CA TRP A 246 2.84 -14.61 -20.37
C TRP A 246 1.69 -15.63 -20.32
N VAL A 247 0.51 -15.24 -19.84
CA VAL A 247 -0.66 -16.14 -19.80
C VAL A 247 -1.13 -16.53 -21.20
N LEU A 248 -1.11 -15.58 -22.14
CA LEU A 248 -1.53 -15.82 -23.52
C LEU A 248 -0.48 -16.58 -24.34
N ASN A 249 0.72 -16.81 -23.80
CA ASN A 249 1.85 -17.46 -24.48
C ASN A 249 2.13 -16.87 -25.88
N GLU A 250 1.93 -15.56 -26.01
CA GLU A 250 1.99 -14.86 -27.29
C GLU A 250 3.45 -14.53 -27.65
N PRO A 251 3.99 -14.99 -28.80
CA PRO A 251 5.33 -14.64 -29.27
C PRO A 251 5.35 -13.25 -29.93
N VAL A 252 4.59 -12.29 -29.39
CA VAL A 252 4.44 -10.97 -29.98
C VAL A 252 5.80 -10.25 -29.92
N PHE A 253 6.05 -9.41 -30.93
CA PHE A 253 7.25 -8.58 -31.17
C PHE A 253 7.89 -7.90 -29.94
N PHE A 254 7.17 -7.80 -28.82
CA PHE A 254 7.71 -7.55 -27.48
C PHE A 254 7.27 -8.72 -26.58
N GLY A 255 8.20 -9.59 -26.22
CA GLY A 255 7.88 -10.68 -25.30
C GLY A 255 7.43 -10.13 -23.94
N GLY A 256 6.66 -10.90 -23.17
CA GLY A 256 6.28 -10.52 -21.80
C GLY A 256 7.50 -10.16 -20.93
N ASP A 257 8.66 -10.76 -21.23
CA ASP A 257 9.94 -10.46 -20.58
C ASP A 257 10.47 -9.05 -20.90
N ASP A 258 10.31 -8.56 -22.14
CA ASP A 258 10.75 -7.22 -22.52
C ASP A 258 9.85 -6.16 -21.86
N VAL A 259 8.53 -6.40 -21.83
CA VAL A 259 7.58 -5.52 -21.13
C VAL A 259 7.84 -5.51 -19.61
N TYR A 260 8.20 -6.67 -19.03
CA TYR A 260 8.58 -6.75 -17.63
C TYR A 260 9.87 -5.96 -17.33
N GLN A 261 10.85 -5.97 -18.24
CA GLN A 261 12.03 -5.12 -18.12
C GLN A 261 11.66 -3.62 -18.19
N TRP A 262 10.75 -3.25 -19.10
CA TRP A 262 10.17 -1.89 -19.15
C TRP A 262 9.45 -1.50 -17.86
N CYS A 263 8.72 -2.43 -17.23
CA CYS A 263 8.12 -2.22 -15.93
C CYS A 263 9.18 -1.82 -14.88
N GLY A 264 10.36 -2.44 -14.90
CA GLY A 264 11.50 -2.06 -14.06
C GLY A 264 11.96 -0.61 -14.29
N TYR A 265 12.16 -0.21 -15.55
CA TYR A 265 12.54 1.17 -15.89
C TYR A 265 11.47 2.19 -15.49
N VAL A 266 10.20 1.89 -15.72
CA VAL A 266 9.06 2.74 -15.35
C VAL A 266 8.92 2.87 -13.84
N THR A 267 9.17 1.78 -13.10
CA THR A 267 9.21 1.80 -11.63
C THR A 267 10.31 2.72 -11.14
N LEU A 268 11.52 2.63 -11.71
CA LEU A 268 12.62 3.52 -11.37
C LEU A 268 12.29 4.99 -11.65
N ALA A 269 11.73 5.27 -12.83
CA ALA A 269 11.38 6.61 -13.28
C ALA A 269 10.22 7.25 -12.49
N SER A 270 9.31 6.43 -11.94
CA SER A 270 8.18 6.91 -11.14
C SER A 270 8.50 7.03 -9.65
N TRP A 271 9.18 6.02 -9.08
CA TRP A 271 9.51 5.99 -7.66
C TRP A 271 10.71 6.89 -7.31
N GLY A 272 11.63 7.12 -8.25
CA GLY A 272 12.75 8.04 -8.07
C GLY A 272 12.29 9.46 -7.69
N PRO A 273 11.48 10.14 -8.53
CA PRO A 273 10.91 11.45 -8.22
C PRO A 273 10.06 11.44 -6.94
N LEU A 274 9.29 10.37 -6.69
CA LEU A 274 8.50 10.23 -5.47
C LEU A 274 9.39 10.29 -4.22
N LEU A 275 10.52 9.58 -4.21
CA LEU A 275 11.46 9.61 -3.07
C LEU A 275 12.10 10.98 -2.91
N VAL A 276 12.51 11.63 -3.99
CA VAL A 276 13.09 12.99 -3.96
C VAL A 276 12.11 13.98 -3.34
N LEU A 277 10.83 13.91 -3.69
CA LEU A 277 9.82 14.78 -3.10
C LEU A 277 9.46 14.40 -1.67
N CYS A 278 9.43 13.10 -1.34
CA CYS A 278 9.26 12.63 0.03
C CYS A 278 10.37 13.16 0.97
N CYS A 279 11.61 13.32 0.48
CA CYS A 279 12.70 13.94 1.24
C CYS A 279 12.43 15.42 1.58
N ARG A 280 11.69 16.13 0.73
CA ARG A 280 11.32 17.54 0.93
C ARG A 280 9.99 17.71 1.68
N GLN A 281 9.19 16.64 1.75
CA GLN A 281 7.84 16.69 2.26
C GLN A 281 7.81 16.90 3.78
N ARG A 282 7.11 17.95 4.20
CA ARG A 282 6.79 18.18 5.61
C ARG A 282 5.59 17.33 6.01
N ARG A 283 5.51 16.98 7.31
CA ARG A 283 4.33 16.31 7.86
C ARG A 283 3.11 17.20 7.62
N PHE A 284 2.06 16.60 7.08
CA PHE A 284 0.78 17.24 6.82
C PHE A 284 -0.30 16.47 7.57
N GLN A 285 -1.47 17.09 7.72
CA GLN A 285 -2.71 16.40 8.06
C GLN A 285 -3.74 16.83 7.03
N LEU A 286 -4.29 15.86 6.30
CA LEU A 286 -5.43 16.07 5.43
C LEU A 286 -6.57 15.24 6.00
N VAL A 287 -7.76 15.82 6.09
CA VAL A 287 -8.97 15.10 6.48
C VAL A 287 -9.90 15.20 5.29
N PHE A 288 -10.15 14.08 4.63
CA PHE A 288 -11.20 14.00 3.62
C PHE A 288 -12.53 14.02 4.37
N VAL A 289 -13.21 15.16 4.33
CA VAL A 289 -14.59 15.27 4.79
C VAL A 289 -15.47 14.68 3.70
N GLU A 290 -16.25 13.67 4.05
CA GLU A 290 -17.23 13.07 3.16
C GLU A 290 -18.23 14.16 2.75
N LYS A 291 -18.38 14.41 1.44
CA LYS A 291 -19.45 15.30 0.97
C LYS A 291 -20.77 14.61 1.34
N THR A 292 -21.61 15.28 2.11
CA THR A 292 -22.97 14.82 2.35
C THR A 292 -23.67 14.66 1.01
N HIS A 293 -24.14 13.45 0.71
CA HIS A 293 -25.07 13.24 -0.38
C HIS A 293 -26.31 14.08 -0.07
N LYS A 294 -26.55 15.13 -0.86
CA LYS A 294 -27.88 15.72 -0.94
C LYS A 294 -28.73 14.74 -1.73
N GLU A 295 -29.61 14.04 -1.04
CA GLU A 295 -30.82 13.46 -1.64
C GLU A 295 -31.75 14.57 -2.13
#